data_AF-A0A816DXT9-F1
#
_entry.id   AF-A0A816DXT9-F1
#
_cell.length_a   1.000
_cell.length_b   1.000
_cell.length_c   1.000
_cell.angle_alpha   90.00
_cell.angle_beta   90.00
_cell.angle_gamma   90.00
#
_symmetry.space_group_name_H-M   'P 1'
#
loop_
_entity.id
_entity.type
_entity.pdbx_description
1 polymer ?
#
loop_
_entity_poly.entity_id
_entity_poly.type
_entity_poly.pdbx_seq_one_letter_code
_entity_poly.pdbx_strand_id
1 'polypeptide(L)'
;FQDHHGHPHHLLQQQQQPQLSQNWLQAPQQMIRAPSMCAVEQPHHQHQPQTVPSSSSSEQNLLERTQEDELLGQSATMSNVLYCNMNHPDLRQQFPDFNERFKQIKKIWRKVPSEAKQQYTQQARVNRTKKRARISGGKT
;
A
#
# COMPACT_ATOMS: atom_id res chain seq x y z
N PHE A 1 -40.78 -43.92 55.24
CA PHE A 1 -42.17 -44.10 54.83
C PHE A 1 -42.63 -42.77 54.25
N GLN A 2 -43.13 -42.77 53.00
CA GLN A 2 -43.76 -41.65 52.28
C GLN A 2 -42.90 -40.40 52.01
N ASP A 3 -43.03 -39.63 50.93
CA ASP A 3 -43.66 -39.77 49.61
C ASP A 3 -43.37 -38.45 48.85
N HIS A 4 -43.06 -38.56 47.56
CA HIS A 4 -43.66 -37.79 46.46
C HIS A 4 -43.58 -36.24 46.40
N HIS A 5 -42.86 -35.82 45.34
CA HIS A 5 -43.30 -34.90 44.27
C HIS A 5 -43.04 -33.39 44.37
N GLY A 6 -42.50 -32.85 43.27
CA GLY A 6 -42.79 -31.48 42.84
C GLY A 6 -41.59 -30.73 42.26
N HIS A 7 -41.29 -30.92 40.98
CA HIS A 7 -40.60 -29.89 40.20
C HIS A 7 -41.46 -28.62 40.14
N PRO A 8 -40.84 -27.43 40.13
CA PRO A 8 -41.16 -26.53 39.04
C PRO A 8 -39.93 -25.97 38.32
N HIS A 9 -40.07 -26.06 37.02
CA HIS A 9 -39.36 -25.42 35.92
C HIS A 9 -39.23 -23.90 36.08
N HIS A 10 -38.00 -23.37 36.14
CA HIS A 10 -37.71 -21.96 35.90
C HIS A 10 -36.56 -21.81 34.88
N LEU A 11 -36.99 -21.56 33.65
CA LEU A 11 -36.55 -20.46 32.77
C LEU A 11 -35.04 -20.14 32.67
N LEU A 12 -34.45 -20.71 31.63
CA LEU A 12 -33.67 -20.05 30.56
C LEU A 12 -33.09 -18.64 30.83
N GLN A 13 -31.76 -18.58 31.02
CA GLN A 13 -30.92 -17.67 30.24
C GLN A 13 -29.51 -18.23 30.10
N GLN A 14 -29.30 -19.08 29.10
CA GLN A 14 -27.97 -19.51 28.70
C GLN A 14 -27.28 -18.34 28.00
N GLN A 15 -26.35 -17.70 28.72
CA GLN A 15 -25.43 -16.73 28.15
C GLN A 15 -24.52 -17.46 27.14
N GLN A 16 -24.81 -17.27 25.86
CA GLN A 16 -24.00 -17.82 24.77
C GLN A 16 -22.65 -17.09 24.74
N GLN A 17 -21.60 -17.79 25.17
CA GLN A 17 -20.24 -17.44 24.79
C GLN A 17 -20.09 -17.73 23.29
N PRO A 18 -19.56 -16.80 22.47
CA PRO A 18 -19.21 -17.13 21.11
C PRO A 18 -17.97 -18.03 21.13
N GLN A 19 -18.21 -19.35 21.03
CA GLN A 19 -17.19 -20.31 20.64
C GLN A 19 -16.59 -19.91 19.29
N LEU A 20 -15.32 -19.49 19.31
CA LEU A 20 -14.49 -19.33 18.13
C LEU A 20 -14.23 -20.72 17.54
N SER A 21 -15.19 -21.23 16.77
CA SER A 21 -15.04 -22.47 16.03
C SER A 21 -14.04 -22.26 14.90
N GLN A 22 -12.91 -22.93 15.03
CA GLN A 22 -11.96 -23.22 13.97
C GLN A 22 -12.71 -23.79 12.75
N ASN A 23 -12.80 -23.05 11.64
CA ASN A 23 -13.23 -23.63 10.37
C ASN A 23 -12.66 -22.87 9.16
N TRP A 24 -11.33 -22.75 9.09
CA TRP A 24 -10.63 -22.06 7.99
C TRP A 24 -10.46 -22.86 6.70
N LEU A 25 -11.17 -23.98 6.49
CA LEU A 25 -11.11 -24.70 5.22
C LEU A 25 -12.49 -25.20 4.80
N GLN A 26 -13.31 -24.32 4.23
CA GLN A 26 -14.12 -24.60 3.03
C GLN A 26 -15.01 -23.38 2.73
N ALA A 27 -14.73 -22.67 1.65
CA ALA A 27 -15.76 -21.89 0.97
C ALA A 27 -15.56 -22.07 -0.54
N PRO A 28 -16.51 -22.67 -1.26
CA PRO A 28 -16.46 -22.72 -2.71
C PRO A 28 -16.75 -21.33 -3.28
N GLN A 29 -16.01 -20.95 -4.32
CA GLN A 29 -16.42 -19.92 -5.26
C GLN A 29 -17.86 -20.22 -5.70
N GLN A 30 -18.76 -19.23 -5.75
CA GLN A 30 -19.64 -18.91 -6.89
C GLN A 30 -20.58 -17.73 -6.56
N MET A 31 -20.74 -16.89 -7.58
CA MET A 31 -21.54 -15.67 -7.74
C MET A 31 -22.85 -15.54 -6.94
N ILE A 32 -23.05 -14.40 -6.28
CA ILE A 32 -24.36 -13.72 -6.22
C ILE A 32 -24.16 -12.21 -6.36
N ARG A 33 -24.86 -11.67 -7.36
CA ARG A 33 -25.00 -10.25 -7.72
C ARG A 33 -26.13 -9.67 -6.85
N ALA A 34 -25.90 -8.59 -6.11
CA ALA A 34 -26.96 -7.81 -5.46
C ALA A 34 -26.61 -6.31 -5.44
N PRO A 35 -27.61 -5.40 -5.59
CA PRO A 35 -27.39 -3.99 -5.84
C PRO A 35 -27.26 -3.14 -4.57
N SER A 36 -26.46 -2.09 -4.71
CA SER A 36 -26.48 -0.78 -4.05
C SER A 36 -27.48 -0.56 -2.88
N MET A 37 -26.94 -0.42 -1.67
CA MET A 37 -27.55 0.38 -0.60
C MET A 37 -26.47 1.21 0.10
N CYS A 38 -26.84 2.44 0.41
CA CYS A 38 -26.00 3.59 0.72
C CYS A 38 -24.98 3.34 1.84
N ALA A 39 -23.70 3.62 1.56
CA ALA A 39 -22.71 3.91 2.58
C ALA A 39 -21.87 5.10 2.12
N VAL A 40 -22.07 6.19 2.86
CA VAL A 40 -21.29 7.42 2.90
C VAL A 40 -19.78 7.17 2.75
N GLU A 41 -19.16 8.06 1.97
CA GLU A 41 -17.79 8.06 1.47
C GLU A 41 -16.71 7.64 2.48
N GLN A 42 -15.96 6.60 2.12
CA GLN A 42 -14.55 6.48 2.50
C GLN A 42 -13.71 7.12 1.39
N PRO A 43 -12.93 8.20 1.61
CA PRO A 43 -11.80 8.46 0.76
C PRO A 43 -10.75 7.40 1.14
N HIS A 44 -10.09 6.74 0.18
CA HIS A 44 -8.69 6.29 0.25
C HIS A 44 -8.43 5.20 -0.81
N HIS A 45 -7.87 5.66 -1.93
CA HIS A 45 -6.85 4.99 -2.73
C HIS A 45 -7.26 3.76 -3.57
N GLN A 46 -7.84 4.07 -4.73
CA GLN A 46 -7.43 3.57 -6.06
C GLN A 46 -6.60 2.26 -6.06
N HIS A 47 -7.28 1.11 -6.04
CA HIS A 47 -6.75 -0.11 -6.62
C HIS A 47 -7.05 -0.08 -8.12
N GLN A 48 -6.11 0.42 -8.93
CA GLN A 48 -6.09 0.10 -10.35
C GLN A 48 -5.64 -1.37 -10.49
N PRO A 49 -6.37 -2.23 -11.22
CA PRO A 49 -5.85 -3.52 -11.63
C PRO A 49 -4.80 -3.26 -12.73
N GLN A 50 -3.52 -3.31 -12.36
CA GLN A 50 -2.45 -3.23 -13.35
C GLN A 50 -2.39 -4.55 -14.09
N THR A 51 -2.75 -4.49 -15.37
CA THR A 51 -2.51 -5.51 -16.38
C THR A 51 -1.05 -5.97 -16.33
N VAL A 52 -0.87 -7.29 -16.39
CA VAL A 52 0.41 -8.01 -16.37
C VAL A 52 1.49 -7.35 -17.25
N PRO A 53 2.75 -7.26 -16.78
CA PRO A 53 3.86 -7.26 -17.70
C PRO A 53 4.76 -8.48 -17.45
N SER A 54 4.85 -9.29 -18.50
CA SER A 54 6.03 -10.00 -19.00
C SER A 54 7.24 -10.08 -18.07
N SER A 55 7.69 -11.31 -17.81
CA SER A 55 8.85 -11.76 -17.01
C SER A 55 10.21 -11.15 -17.43
N SER A 56 10.37 -9.84 -17.30
CA SER A 56 11.66 -9.16 -17.24
C SER A 56 11.78 -8.59 -15.83
N SER A 57 12.75 -9.10 -15.06
CA SER A 57 12.85 -9.03 -13.60
C SER A 57 12.43 -7.68 -13.01
N SER A 58 11.56 -7.69 -12.00
CA SER A 58 11.00 -6.50 -11.32
C SER A 58 12.03 -5.44 -10.92
N GLU A 59 13.29 -5.84 -10.71
CA GLU A 59 14.40 -4.93 -10.43
C GLU A 59 14.82 -4.08 -11.64
N GLN A 60 14.79 -4.62 -12.87
CA GLN A 60 15.10 -3.86 -14.08
C GLN A 60 14.05 -2.77 -14.33
N ASN A 61 12.76 -3.09 -14.15
CA ASN A 61 11.71 -2.08 -14.23
C ASN A 61 11.88 -0.99 -13.16
N LEU A 62 12.28 -1.37 -11.94
CA LEU A 62 12.55 -0.41 -10.87
C LEU A 62 13.77 0.47 -11.18
N LEU A 63 14.81 -0.11 -11.80
CA LEU A 63 16.01 0.60 -12.28
C LEU A 63 15.60 1.70 -13.27
N GLU A 64 14.92 1.33 -14.37
CA GLU A 64 14.48 2.29 -15.40
C GLU A 64 13.62 3.41 -14.82
N ARG A 65 12.61 3.07 -14.00
CA ARG A 65 11.75 4.06 -13.35
C ARG A 65 12.53 5.00 -12.43
N THR A 66 13.53 4.46 -11.71
CA THR A 66 14.38 5.29 -10.85
C THR A 66 15.25 6.22 -11.69
N GLN A 67 15.68 5.81 -12.88
CA GLN A 67 16.50 6.63 -13.79
C GLN A 67 15.72 7.84 -14.27
N GLU A 68 14.50 7.63 -14.74
CA GLU A 68 13.61 8.70 -15.18
C GLU A 68 13.25 9.63 -14.02
N ASP A 69 12.98 9.07 -12.84
CA ASP A 69 12.57 9.84 -11.67
C ASP A 69 13.72 10.67 -11.09
N GLU A 70 14.98 10.20 -11.20
CA GLU A 70 16.17 10.93 -10.78
C GLU A 70 16.29 12.27 -11.51
N LEU A 71 16.02 12.28 -12.82
CA LEU A 71 16.09 13.48 -13.65
C LEU A 71 15.07 14.57 -13.25
N LEU A 72 14.04 14.23 -12.49
CA LEU A 72 13.04 15.18 -12.00
C LEU A 72 13.54 16.03 -10.83
N GLY A 73 14.71 15.73 -10.25
CA GLY A 73 15.29 16.50 -9.15
C GLY A 73 14.35 16.57 -7.93
N GLN A 74 14.02 17.78 -7.48
CA GLN A 74 13.08 18.01 -6.36
C GLN A 74 11.62 17.64 -6.70
N SER A 75 11.31 17.40 -7.98
CA SER A 75 10.00 16.92 -8.43
C SER A 75 9.94 15.39 -8.54
N ALA A 76 10.95 14.67 -8.05
CA ALA A 76 10.98 13.21 -8.00
C ALA A 76 9.73 12.65 -7.29
N THR A 77 9.18 11.58 -7.85
CA THR A 77 7.95 10.94 -7.40
C THR A 77 8.18 9.65 -6.63
N MET A 78 9.42 9.20 -6.52
CA MET A 78 9.88 8.12 -5.65
C MET A 78 10.60 8.70 -4.44
N SER A 79 10.26 8.26 -3.23
CA SER A 79 10.75 8.87 -1.99
C SER A 79 12.25 8.71 -1.76
N ASN A 80 12.80 7.54 -2.12
CA ASN A 80 14.24 7.28 -2.08
C ASN A 80 15.02 8.19 -3.04
N VAL A 81 14.50 8.40 -4.24
CA VAL A 81 15.10 9.26 -5.27
C VAL A 81 15.01 10.72 -4.84
N LEU A 82 13.83 11.17 -4.38
CA LEU A 82 13.63 12.52 -3.87
C LEU A 82 14.59 12.85 -2.73
N TYR A 83 14.76 11.92 -1.77
CA TYR A 83 15.73 12.08 -0.70
C TYR A 83 17.15 12.26 -1.23
N CYS A 84 17.61 11.39 -2.14
CA CYS A 84 18.96 11.47 -2.68
C CYS A 84 19.17 12.76 -3.49
N ASN A 85 18.19 13.15 -4.32
CA ASN A 85 18.25 14.39 -5.10
C ASN A 85 18.39 15.64 -4.21
N MET A 86 17.79 15.65 -3.02
CA MET A 86 17.82 16.80 -2.11
C MET A 86 19.04 16.79 -1.17
N ASN A 87 19.50 15.62 -0.72
CA ASN A 87 20.52 15.50 0.34
C ASN A 87 21.89 15.06 -0.19
N HIS A 88 21.94 14.50 -1.40
CA HIS A 88 23.16 14.00 -2.04
C HIS A 88 23.23 14.49 -3.50
N PRO A 89 23.28 15.81 -3.76
CA PRO A 89 23.30 16.35 -5.13
C PRO A 89 24.51 15.87 -5.94
N ASP A 90 25.63 15.59 -5.27
CA ASP A 90 26.88 15.13 -5.91
C ASP A 90 26.85 13.66 -6.32
N LEU A 91 25.78 12.91 -6.01
CA LEU A 91 25.68 11.47 -6.30
C LEU A 91 25.89 11.17 -7.79
N ARG A 92 25.41 12.05 -8.67
CA ARG A 92 25.55 11.92 -10.13
C ARG A 92 26.98 12.15 -10.61
N GLN A 93 27.72 13.01 -9.94
CA GLN A 93 29.13 13.26 -10.25
C GLN A 93 30.02 12.11 -9.73
N GLN A 94 29.74 11.62 -8.52
CA GLN A 94 30.51 10.54 -7.90
C GLN A 94 30.25 9.17 -8.56
N PHE A 95 29.02 8.93 -9.01
CA PHE A 95 28.61 7.69 -9.67
C PHE A 95 28.01 8.01 -11.04
N PRO A 96 28.83 8.22 -12.09
CA PRO A 96 28.32 8.57 -13.42
C PRO A 96 27.50 7.42 -14.04
N ASP A 97 27.90 6.16 -13.79
CA ASP A 97 27.13 4.98 -14.16
C ASP A 97 25.84 4.88 -13.33
N PHE A 98 24.70 4.71 -14.01
CA PHE A 98 23.40 4.69 -13.35
C PHE A 98 23.16 3.41 -12.54
N ASN A 99 23.70 2.26 -12.95
CA ASN A 99 23.51 1.02 -12.20
C ASN A 99 24.20 1.09 -10.84
N GLU A 100 25.43 1.61 -10.80
CA GLU A 100 26.15 1.86 -9.54
C GLU A 100 25.44 2.93 -8.69
N ARG A 101 24.96 4.00 -9.32
CA ARG A 101 24.20 5.05 -8.64
C ARG A 101 22.90 4.53 -8.03
N PHE A 102 22.17 3.67 -8.74
CA PHE A 102 20.96 3.02 -8.25
C PHE A 102 21.24 2.15 -7.01
N LYS A 103 22.34 1.38 -7.01
CA LYS A 103 22.78 0.63 -5.82
C LYS A 103 23.03 1.57 -4.64
N GLN A 104 23.64 2.72 -4.89
CA GLN A 104 23.91 3.73 -3.87
C GLN A 104 22.63 4.38 -3.33
N ILE A 105 21.66 4.72 -4.20
CA ILE A 105 20.32 5.19 -3.79
C ILE A 105 19.65 4.18 -2.86
N LYS A 106 19.65 2.89 -3.23
CA LYS A 106 19.11 1.80 -2.38
C LYS A 106 19.84 1.71 -1.04
N LYS A 107 21.17 1.88 -1.02
CA LYS A 107 22.00 1.82 0.19
C LYS A 107 21.74 2.99 1.13
N ILE A 108 21.72 4.21 0.60
CA ILE A 108 21.45 5.43 1.36
C ILE A 108 20.05 5.34 1.98
N TRP A 109 19.04 4.99 1.18
CA TRP A 109 17.67 4.92 1.68
C TRP A 109 17.48 3.94 2.83
N ARG A 110 18.16 2.79 2.83
CA ARG A 110 18.11 1.85 3.95
C ARG A 110 18.58 2.48 5.28
N LYS A 111 19.54 3.41 5.23
CA LYS A 111 20.09 4.11 6.41
C LYS A 111 19.23 5.27 6.90
N VAL A 112 18.28 5.75 6.10
CA VAL A 112 17.42 6.89 6.50
C VAL A 112 16.48 6.46 7.65
N PRO A 113 16.35 7.26 8.73
CA PRO A 113 15.40 7.01 9.81
C PRO A 113 13.95 6.96 9.34
N SER A 114 13.10 6.19 10.03
CA SER A 114 11.70 6.00 9.64
C SER A 114 10.90 7.31 9.56
N GLU A 115 11.10 8.21 10.52
CA GLU A 115 10.42 9.51 10.55
C GLU A 115 10.73 10.35 9.30
N ALA A 116 12.01 10.49 8.95
CA ALA A 116 12.41 11.16 7.73
C ALA A 116 11.82 10.45 6.49
N LYS A 117 11.85 9.11 6.44
CA LYS A 117 11.24 8.35 5.33
C LYS A 117 9.76 8.68 5.14
N GLN A 118 9.01 8.86 6.22
CA GLN A 118 7.60 9.23 6.16
C GLN A 118 7.42 10.60 5.49
N GLN A 119 8.20 11.61 5.89
CA GLN A 119 8.13 12.94 5.29
C GLN A 119 8.36 12.91 3.77
N TYR A 120 9.42 12.23 3.31
CA TYR A 120 9.71 12.10 1.86
C TYR A 120 8.68 11.26 1.11
N THR A 121 8.05 10.29 1.77
CA THR A 121 6.94 9.52 1.18
C THR A 121 5.72 10.40 0.91
N GLN A 122 5.39 11.29 1.85
CA GLN A 122 4.29 12.24 1.69
C GLN A 122 4.60 13.28 0.62
N GLN A 123 5.82 13.82 0.58
CA GLN A 123 6.23 14.78 -0.45
C GLN A 123 6.23 14.14 -1.86
N ALA A 124 6.73 12.91 -2.00
CA ALA A 124 6.69 12.17 -3.25
C ALA A 124 5.24 11.90 -3.75
N ARG A 125 4.28 11.67 -2.84
CA ARG A 125 2.85 11.59 -3.17
C ARG A 125 2.33 12.89 -3.76
N VAL A 126 2.66 14.03 -3.14
CA VAL A 126 2.29 15.35 -3.64
C VAL A 126 2.88 15.59 -5.04
N ASN A 127 4.14 15.20 -5.26
CA ASN A 127 4.77 15.29 -6.58
C ASN A 127 4.06 14.44 -7.63
N ARG A 128 3.56 13.25 -7.29
CA ARG A 128 2.71 12.44 -8.20
C ARG A 128 1.42 13.17 -8.57
N THR A 129 0.72 13.76 -7.59
CA THR A 129 -0.49 14.54 -7.86
C THR A 129 -0.20 15.72 -8.78
N LYS A 130 0.88 16.46 -8.52
CA LYS A 130 1.33 17.58 -9.37
C LYS A 130 1.67 17.12 -10.80
N LYS A 131 2.41 16.01 -10.94
CA LYS A 131 2.75 15.44 -12.26
C LYS A 131 1.49 15.08 -13.04
N ARG A 132 0.50 14.44 -12.39
CA ARG A 132 -0.79 14.10 -13.01
C ARG A 132 -1.58 15.34 -13.43
N ALA A 133 -1.67 16.35 -12.57
CA ALA A 133 -2.38 17.59 -12.87
C ALA A 133 -1.79 18.32 -14.09
N ARG A 134 -0.46 18.33 -14.23
CA ARG A 134 0.22 18.89 -15.41
C ARG A 134 -0.12 18.13 -16.70
N ILE A 135 -0.23 16.80 -16.63
CA ILE A 135 -0.59 15.98 -17.78
C ILE A 135 -2.04 16.20 -18.20
N SER A 136 -2.96 16.38 -17.23
CA SER A 136 -4.39 16.59 -17.52
C SER A 136 -4.74 18.02 -17.95
N GLY A 137 -3.94 19.02 -17.56
CA GLY A 137 -4.21 20.44 -17.84
C GLY A 137 -3.82 20.92 -19.24
N GLY A 138 -3.27 20.07 -20.11
CA GLY A 138 -2.85 20.41 -21.47
C GLY A 138 -3.88 20.13 -22.57
N LYS A 139 -5.15 19.89 -22.20
CA LYS A 139 -6.23 19.54 -23.14
C LYS A 139 -7.35 20.57 -23.08
N THR A 140 -7.07 21.78 -23.55
CA THR A 140 -8.05 22.84 -23.85
C THR A 140 -7.57 23.63 -25.04
#